data_AF-A0A2E6NPG7-F1
#
_entry.id   AF-A0A2E6NPG7-F1
#
_cell.length_a   1.000
_cell.length_b   1.000
_cell.length_c   1.000
_cell.angle_alpha   90.00
_cell.angle_beta   90.00
_cell.angle_gamma   90.00
#
_symmetry.space_group_name_H-M   'P 1'
#
loop_
_entity.id
_entity.type
_entity.pdbx_description
1 polymer ?
#
loop_
_entity_poly.entity_id
_entity_poly.type
_entity_poly.pdbx_seq_one_letter_code
_entity_poly.pdbx_strand_id
1 'polypeptide(L)'
;MTYSNACVAASRGATIDYVGTCEDEPPEDGCRTNRDCDVGSYCAKAPENCDGVGECRVQPVVCPLNFDPVCGCDGQTYGNACSAAGAGVNIAVEGPCPGKRPVEVPGPAGRP
;
A
#
# COMPACT_ATOMS: atom_id res chain seq x y z
N MET A 1 42.25 7.54 5.33
CA MET A 1 41.81 8.90 4.94
C MET A 1 40.41 8.75 4.37
N THR A 2 39.40 9.34 5.00
CA THR A 2 38.02 9.32 4.53
C THR A 2 37.80 10.51 3.60
N TYR A 3 37.32 10.23 2.38
CA TYR A 3 37.03 11.25 1.37
C TYR A 3 35.52 11.39 1.22
N SER A 4 35.03 12.64 1.15
CA SER A 4 33.60 12.94 1.21
C SER A 4 32.82 12.63 -0.07
N ASN A 5 33.47 12.25 -1.18
CA ASN A 5 32.82 11.69 -2.36
C ASN A 5 33.84 11.05 -3.34
N ALA A 6 33.32 10.26 -4.27
CA ALA A 6 34.08 9.53 -5.30
C ALA A 6 34.81 10.45 -6.30
N CYS A 7 34.31 11.67 -6.53
CA CYS A 7 34.92 12.64 -7.44
C CYS A 7 36.31 13.12 -6.96
N VAL A 8 36.46 13.30 -5.63
CA VAL A 8 37.72 13.73 -5.00
C VAL A 8 38.74 12.58 -4.87
N ALA A 9 38.29 11.32 -4.91
CA ALA A 9 39.16 10.14 -4.84
C ALA A 9 39.84 9.79 -6.19
N ALA A 10 39.14 10.02 -7.31
CA ALA A 10 39.62 9.64 -8.65
C ALA A 10 40.82 10.47 -9.15
N SER A 11 41.08 11.67 -8.61
CA SER A 11 42.14 12.56 -9.09
C SER A 11 43.55 12.19 -8.61
N ARG A 12 43.69 11.13 -7.79
CA ARG A 12 44.97 10.68 -7.19
C ARG A 12 45.37 9.24 -7.53
N GLY A 13 44.73 8.62 -8.53
CA GLY A 13 45.16 7.32 -9.04
C GLY A 13 45.04 6.15 -8.06
N ALA A 14 44.13 6.25 -7.08
CA ALA A 14 43.83 5.16 -6.16
C ALA A 14 42.77 4.23 -6.75
N THR A 15 43.07 2.94 -6.86
CA THR A 15 42.09 1.88 -7.11
C THR A 15 41.29 1.66 -5.83
N ILE A 16 39.98 1.86 -5.90
CA ILE A 16 39.10 1.76 -4.74
C ILE A 16 38.76 0.28 -4.51
N ASP A 17 39.11 -0.25 -3.34
CA ASP A 17 38.87 -1.65 -2.94
C ASP A 17 37.37 -1.94 -2.72
N TYR A 18 36.55 -0.90 -2.51
CA TYR A 18 35.11 -1.03 -2.36
C TYR A 18 34.35 0.05 -3.14
N VAL A 19 33.76 -0.36 -4.26
CA VAL A 19 32.72 0.42 -4.94
C VAL A 19 31.46 0.26 -4.10
N GLY A 20 31.10 1.29 -3.34
CA GLY A 20 29.76 1.35 -2.77
C GLY A 20 28.76 1.37 -3.93
N THR A 21 27.77 0.48 -3.89
CA THR A 21 26.62 0.55 -4.79
C THR A 21 25.90 1.86 -4.54
N CYS A 22 25.40 2.51 -5.60
CA CYS A 22 24.32 3.47 -5.41
C CYS A 22 23.27 2.79 -4.52
N GLU A 23 22.76 3.53 -3.54
CA GLU A 23 21.84 3.05 -2.51
C GLU A 23 20.64 2.33 -3.14
N ASP A 24 20.73 1.00 -3.26
CA ASP A 24 19.61 0.07 -3.36
C ASP A 24 19.42 -0.57 -1.96
N GLU A 25 19.57 0.24 -0.90
CA GLU A 25 18.94 -0.10 0.37
C GLU A 25 17.48 0.38 0.24
N PRO A 26 16.50 -0.53 0.09
CA PRO A 26 15.10 -0.15 0.12
C PRO A 26 14.85 0.58 1.43
N PRO A 27 14.06 1.68 1.43
CA PRO A 27 13.88 2.48 2.63
C PRO A 27 13.40 1.58 3.78
N GLU A 28 14.20 1.51 4.85
CA GLU A 28 13.86 0.84 6.12
C GLU A 28 12.62 1.48 6.80
N ASP A 29 12.03 2.50 6.17
CA ASP A 29 10.90 3.31 6.64
C ASP A 29 9.63 3.18 5.78
N GLY A 30 9.42 2.05 5.08
CA GLY A 30 8.15 1.73 4.44
C GLY A 30 7.61 2.81 3.48
N CYS A 31 6.28 2.96 3.40
CA CYS A 31 5.60 3.93 2.55
C CYS A 31 4.59 4.76 3.36
N ARG A 32 4.35 6.01 2.96
CA ARG A 32 3.26 6.83 3.54
C ARG A 32 2.09 6.99 2.59
N THR A 33 2.37 6.94 1.29
CA THR A 33 1.44 7.13 0.20
C THR A 33 1.73 6.14 -0.93
N ASN A 34 0.75 5.90 -1.81
CA ASN A 34 0.93 5.01 -2.95
C ASN A 34 1.96 5.55 -3.97
N ARG A 35 2.34 6.82 -3.89
CA ARG A 35 3.38 7.41 -4.75
C ARG A 35 4.80 7.05 -4.32
N ASP A 36 4.95 6.58 -3.08
CA ASP A 36 6.23 6.10 -2.56
C ASP A 36 6.54 4.68 -3.07
N CYS A 37 5.58 4.02 -3.73
CA CYS A 37 5.70 2.67 -4.26
C CYS A 37 5.76 2.66 -5.80
N ASP A 38 6.34 1.60 -6.36
CA ASP A 38 6.37 1.36 -7.80
C ASP A 38 4.99 1.25 -8.44
N VAL A 39 4.94 1.48 -9.75
CA VAL A 39 3.72 1.32 -10.56
C VAL A 39 3.18 -0.12 -10.47
N GLY A 40 1.93 -0.25 -10.02
CA GLY A 40 1.30 -1.56 -9.77
C GLY A 40 1.46 -2.06 -8.33
N SER A 41 2.14 -1.29 -7.48
CA SER A 41 2.16 -1.48 -6.03
C SER A 41 1.39 -0.35 -5.35
N TYR A 42 0.87 -0.64 -4.16
CA TYR A 42 0.21 0.33 -3.30
C TYR A 42 0.82 0.28 -1.91
N CYS A 43 0.61 1.36 -1.15
CA CYS A 43 1.10 1.43 0.21
C CYS A 43 0.16 0.69 1.14
N ALA A 44 0.48 -0.57 1.44
CA ALA A 44 -0.30 -1.43 2.32
C ALA A 44 -0.01 -1.11 3.79
N LYS A 45 -0.97 -0.47 4.44
CA LYS A 45 -0.92 -0.09 5.85
C LYS A 45 -1.61 -1.14 6.71
N ALA A 46 -1.29 -1.13 8.01
CA ALA A 46 -2.01 -1.95 8.98
C ALA A 46 -3.50 -1.57 9.02
N PRO A 47 -4.40 -2.55 9.24
CA PRO A 47 -5.81 -2.26 9.47
C PRO A 47 -5.93 -1.29 10.64
N GLU A 48 -6.92 -0.38 10.58
CA GLU A 48 -7.15 0.65 11.60
C GLU A 48 -6.08 1.76 11.66
N ASN A 49 -5.05 1.70 10.80
CA ASN A 49 -3.96 2.67 10.76
C ASN A 49 -3.80 3.32 9.39
N CYS A 50 -4.82 4.07 8.98
CA CYS A 50 -4.86 4.78 7.69
C CYS A 50 -3.76 5.83 7.52
N ASP A 51 -3.31 6.44 8.63
CA ASP A 51 -2.28 7.49 8.65
C ASP A 51 -0.89 6.95 8.98
N GLY A 52 -0.77 5.64 9.22
CA GLY A 52 0.49 4.98 9.53
C GLY A 52 1.45 4.89 8.35
N VAL A 53 2.66 4.47 8.67
CA VAL A 53 3.63 3.96 7.69
C VAL A 53 3.22 2.53 7.33
N GLY A 54 3.11 2.25 6.03
CA GLY A 54 2.81 0.94 5.48
C GLY A 54 4.01 0.31 4.79
N GLU A 55 3.77 -0.79 4.09
CA GLU A 55 4.73 -1.50 3.26
C GLU A 55 4.25 -1.45 1.79
N CYS A 56 5.17 -1.24 0.85
CA CYS A 56 4.82 -1.33 -0.56
C CYS A 56 4.49 -2.78 -0.91
N ARG A 57 3.22 -3.04 -1.24
CA ARG A 57 2.76 -4.34 -1.71
C ARG A 57 2.20 -4.25 -3.10
N VAL A 58 2.41 -5.31 -3.86
CA VAL A 58 1.83 -5.45 -5.20
C VAL A 58 0.31 -5.44 -5.10
N GLN A 59 -0.32 -4.64 -5.93
CA GLN A 59 -1.77 -4.54 -6.02
C GLN A 59 -2.33 -5.83 -6.63
N PRO A 60 -3.21 -6.57 -5.91
CA PRO A 60 -3.80 -7.77 -6.44
C PRO A 60 -4.76 -7.42 -7.59
N VAL A 61 -4.51 -7.99 -8.76
CA VAL A 61 -5.35 -7.80 -9.96
C VAL A 61 -6.52 -8.78 -10.00
N VAL A 62 -6.37 -9.92 -9.31
CA VAL A 62 -7.35 -11.01 -9.27
C VAL A 62 -7.74 -11.25 -7.82
N CYS A 63 -9.03 -11.12 -7.53
CA CYS A 63 -9.57 -11.30 -6.20
C CYS A 63 -10.64 -12.40 -6.18
N PRO A 64 -10.69 -13.21 -5.11
CA PRO A 64 -11.78 -14.15 -4.92
C PRO A 64 -13.11 -13.40 -4.75
N LEU A 65 -14.20 -14.03 -5.19
CA LEU A 65 -15.57 -13.51 -5.06
C LEU A 65 -16.14 -13.72 -3.64
N ASN A 66 -15.29 -13.87 -2.64
CA ASN A 66 -15.72 -13.99 -1.24
C ASN A 66 -16.31 -12.66 -0.78
N PHE A 67 -17.39 -12.72 -0.02
CA PHE A 67 -18.07 -11.57 0.52
C PHE A 67 -17.71 -11.40 2.00
N ASP A 68 -16.71 -10.57 2.25
CA ASP A 68 -16.16 -10.24 3.56
C ASP A 68 -16.05 -8.70 3.64
N PRO A 69 -17.16 -7.98 3.89
CA PRO A 69 -17.19 -6.53 3.73
C PRO A 69 -16.20 -5.83 4.67
N VAL A 70 -15.43 -4.88 4.14
CA VAL A 70 -14.46 -4.08 4.90
C VAL A 70 -14.64 -2.60 4.63
N CYS A 71 -14.30 -1.77 5.60
CA CYS A 71 -14.33 -0.32 5.47
C CYS A 71 -12.95 0.17 5.05
N GLY A 72 -12.86 0.81 3.89
CA GLY A 72 -11.63 1.45 3.44
C GLY A 72 -11.34 2.75 4.18
N CYS A 73 -10.07 3.16 4.20
CA CYS A 73 -9.62 4.45 4.71
C CYS A 73 -10.22 5.66 3.97
N ASP A 74 -10.77 5.43 2.78
CA ASP A 74 -11.54 6.40 2.00
C ASP A 74 -13.02 6.52 2.45
N GLY A 75 -13.44 5.69 3.42
CA GLY A 75 -14.81 5.66 3.94
C GLY A 75 -15.80 4.89 3.06
N GLN A 76 -15.31 4.08 2.12
CA GLN A 76 -16.13 3.24 1.25
C GLN A 76 -16.09 1.77 1.70
N THR A 77 -17.25 1.09 1.61
CA THR A 77 -17.33 -0.34 1.89
C THR A 77 -16.90 -1.14 0.68
N TYR A 78 -15.90 -2.00 0.84
CA TYR A 78 -15.46 -2.96 -0.16
C TYR A 78 -16.02 -4.34 0.16
N GLY A 79 -16.36 -5.12 -0.87
CA GLY A 79 -16.92 -6.47 -0.70
C GLY A 79 -15.94 -7.49 -0.12
N ASN A 80 -14.63 -7.23 -0.22
CA ASN A 80 -13.57 -8.00 0.45
C ASN A 80 -12.27 -7.20 0.55
N ALA A 81 -11.38 -7.64 1.46
CA ALA A 81 -10.05 -7.08 1.66
C ALA A 81 -9.21 -7.05 0.38
N CYS A 82 -9.35 -8.06 -0.48
CA CYS A 82 -8.63 -8.11 -1.75
C CYS A 82 -9.09 -7.01 -2.71
N SER A 83 -10.40 -6.74 -2.80
CA SER A 83 -10.97 -5.68 -3.63
C SER A 83 -10.52 -4.30 -3.16
N ALA A 84 -10.39 -4.10 -1.84
CA ALA A 84 -9.82 -2.89 -1.26
C ALA A 84 -8.34 -2.73 -1.64
N ALA A 85 -7.53 -3.78 -1.43
CA ALA A 85 -6.13 -3.81 -1.83
C ALA A 85 -5.95 -3.58 -3.33
N GLY A 86 -6.80 -4.19 -4.16
CA GLY A 86 -6.84 -4.05 -5.63
C GLY A 86 -7.24 -2.65 -6.10
N ALA A 87 -7.85 -1.84 -5.24
CA ALA A 87 -8.08 -0.41 -5.47
C ALA A 87 -6.96 0.48 -4.88
N GLY A 88 -5.93 -0.12 -4.27
CA GLY A 88 -4.86 0.59 -3.56
C GLY A 88 -5.34 1.24 -2.26
N VAL A 89 -6.41 0.72 -1.66
CA VAL A 89 -7.06 1.24 -0.47
C VAL A 89 -6.77 0.37 0.74
N ASN A 90 -6.40 1.02 1.83
CA ASN A 90 -6.14 0.37 3.11
C ASN A 90 -7.44 0.17 3.89
N ILE A 91 -7.46 -0.86 4.74
CA ILE A 91 -8.62 -1.18 5.55
C ILE A 91 -8.58 -0.31 6.81
N ALA A 92 -9.60 0.52 7.00
CA ALA A 92 -9.80 1.27 8.24
C ALA A 92 -10.41 0.39 9.32
N VAL A 93 -11.44 -0.41 8.99
CA VAL A 93 -12.15 -1.24 9.97
C VAL A 93 -12.59 -2.53 9.30
N GLU A 94 -12.49 -3.65 10.01
CA GLU A 94 -13.08 -4.92 9.60
C GLU A 94 -14.61 -4.83 9.71
N GLY A 95 -15.33 -5.13 8.62
CA GLY A 95 -16.76 -4.88 8.52
C GLY A 95 -17.11 -3.64 7.68
N PRO A 96 -18.39 -3.47 7.32
CA PRO A 96 -18.84 -2.35 6.49
C PRO A 96 -18.67 -1.00 7.22
N CYS A 97 -18.42 0.07 6.47
CA CYS A 97 -18.27 1.41 7.05
C CYS A 97 -19.53 1.84 7.82
N PRO A 98 -19.39 2.50 8.98
CA PRO A 98 -20.50 3.04 9.75
C PRO A 98 -21.10 4.26 9.04
N GLY A 99 -21.96 4.01 8.06
CA GLY A 99 -22.72 5.05 7.36
C GLY A 99 -22.55 4.99 5.84
N LYS A 100 -23.38 4.18 5.19
CA LYS A 100 -24.74 4.61 4.81
C LYS A 100 -25.66 3.43 5.17
N ARG A 101 -26.90 3.73 5.58
CA ARG A 101 -27.95 2.73 5.88
C ARG A 101 -27.84 1.54 4.94
N PRO A 102 -28.14 0.31 5.40
CA PRO A 102 -28.18 -0.84 4.50
C PRO A 102 -28.95 -0.40 3.26
N VAL A 103 -28.40 -0.65 2.08
CA VAL A 103 -29.24 -0.74 0.90
C VAL A 103 -30.19 -1.87 1.26
N GLU A 104 -31.34 -1.50 1.79
CA GLU A 104 -32.51 -2.33 1.94
C GLU A 104 -32.73 -2.82 0.52
N VAL A 105 -32.21 -4.01 0.24
CA VAL A 105 -32.47 -4.71 -1.01
C VAL A 105 -33.99 -4.78 -1.02
N PRO A 106 -34.71 -4.15 -1.97
CA PRO A 106 -36.14 -4.37 -2.07
C PRO A 106 -36.24 -5.82 -2.49
N GLY A 107 -36.38 -6.72 -1.51
CA GLY A 107 -36.76 -8.10 -1.77
C GLY A 107 -38.03 -8.05 -2.61
N PRO A 108 -38.19 -8.93 -3.61
CA PRO A 108 -39.38 -8.91 -4.43
C PRO A 108 -40.58 -9.08 -3.49
N ALA A 109 -41.38 -8.02 -3.38
CA ALA A 109 -42.62 -8.05 -2.64
C ALA A 109 -43.45 -9.21 -3.19
N GLY A 110 -43.69 -10.22 -2.36
CA GLY A 110 -44.67 -11.26 -2.65
C GLY A 110 -45.99 -10.57 -2.96
N ARG A 111 -46.43 -10.69 -4.22
CA ARG A 111 -47.78 -10.33 -4.65
C ARG A 111 -48.76 -11.41 -4.13
N PRO A 112 -50.03 -11.02 -3.83
CA PRO A 112 -51.00 -11.84 -3.12
C PRO A 112 -51.44 -13.09 -3.88
#